data_AF-A0A165AHI5-F1
#
_entry.id   AF-A0A165AHI5-F1
#
_cell.length_a   1.000
_cell.length_b   1.000
_cell.length_c   1.000
_cell.angle_alpha   90.00
_cell.angle_beta   90.00
_cell.angle_gamma   90.00
#
_symmetry.space_group_name_H-M   'P 1'
#
loop_
_entity.id
_entity.type
_entity.pdbx_description
1 polymer ?
#
loop_
_entity_poly.entity_id
_entity_poly.type
_entity_poly.pdbx_seq_one_letter_code
_entity_poly.pdbx_strand_id
1 'polypeptide(L)'
;MQAMPDARQQTFEEIYGPPENFLEIEVKNPQTLGTGRNMYTTYEIECRTNIPAFKLQHSKVRRRYSDFEYFRDILERESARVTIPPLPGKVFMNRFSDDVIQHRMEGLQAFLRIVVGHPLLQTGSKVLASFVQDPNWDKNSW
;
A
#
# COMPACT_ATOMS: atom_id res chain seq x y z
N MET A 1 24.07 -2.71 -44.37
CA MET A 1 24.48 -3.55 -43.22
C MET A 1 24.06 -2.81 -41.97
N GLN A 2 23.06 -3.33 -41.25
CA GLN A 2 22.50 -2.69 -40.05
C GLN A 2 23.35 -3.13 -38.86
N ALA A 3 23.98 -2.19 -38.16
CA ALA A 3 24.83 -2.49 -37.01
C ALA A 3 23.97 -3.10 -35.88
N MET A 4 24.39 -4.27 -35.39
CA MET A 4 23.84 -4.86 -34.17
C MET A 4 24.10 -3.87 -33.02
N PRO A 5 23.13 -3.59 -32.12
CA PRO A 5 23.41 -2.78 -30.95
C PRO A 5 24.45 -3.50 -30.10
N ASP A 6 25.48 -2.75 -29.67
CA ASP A 6 26.58 -3.23 -28.85
C ASP A 6 26.01 -3.94 -27.61
N ALA A 7 26.32 -5.23 -27.47
CA ALA A 7 25.89 -6.03 -26.33
C ALA A 7 26.70 -5.59 -25.11
N ARG A 8 26.23 -4.52 -24.46
CA ARG A 8 26.80 -4.02 -23.21
C ARG A 8 26.90 -5.19 -22.23
N GLN A 9 28.13 -5.61 -21.91
CA GLN A 9 28.38 -6.68 -20.95
C GLN A 9 27.86 -6.21 -19.59
N GLN A 10 26.80 -6.85 -19.12
CA GLN A 10 26.25 -6.61 -17.79
C GLN A 10 27.29 -7.05 -16.75
N THR A 11 27.57 -6.18 -15.80
CA THR A 11 28.53 -6.48 -14.73
C THR A 11 27.95 -7.53 -13.78
N PHE A 12 28.81 -8.30 -13.10
CA PHE A 12 28.34 -9.24 -12.07
C PHE A 12 27.52 -8.53 -10.98
N GLU A 13 27.82 -7.27 -10.69
CA GLU A 13 27.08 -6.45 -9.73
C GLU A 13 25.67 -6.08 -10.23
N GLU A 14 25.47 -5.91 -11.55
CA GLU A 14 24.13 -5.69 -12.14
C GLU A 14 23.31 -6.99 -12.21
N ILE A 15 23.96 -8.14 -12.39
CA ILE A 15 23.28 -9.45 -12.49
C ILE A 15 22.88 -9.98 -11.11
N TYR A 16 23.73 -9.79 -10.10
CA TYR A 16 23.55 -10.33 -8.75
C TYR A 16 23.24 -9.26 -7.69
N GLY A 17 23.17 -7.99 -8.07
CA GLY A 17 22.79 -6.90 -7.20
C GLY A 17 21.29 -6.92 -6.86
N PRO A 18 20.89 -6.27 -5.74
CA PRO A 18 19.48 -6.03 -5.48
C PRO A 18 18.86 -5.23 -6.64
N PRO A 19 17.58 -5.46 -6.98
CA PRO A 19 16.90 -4.73 -8.05
C PRO A 19 17.08 -3.21 -7.86
N GLU A 20 17.25 -2.47 -8.96
CA GLU A 20 17.36 -1.00 -8.92
C GLU A 20 16.26 -0.38 -8.05
N ASN A 21 15.04 -0.91 -8.15
CA ASN A 21 13.93 -0.56 -7.29
C ASN A 21 13.14 -1.81 -6.86
N PHE A 22 12.81 -1.89 -5.57
CA PHE A 22 11.93 -2.90 -4.98
C PHE A 22 10.86 -2.27 -4.10
N LEU A 23 9.72 -2.94 -4.00
CA LEU A 23 8.61 -2.59 -3.13
C LEU A 23 8.02 -3.88 -2.57
N GLU A 24 8.20 -4.08 -1.27
CA GLU A 24 7.56 -5.13 -0.51
C GLU A 24 6.56 -4.48 0.45
N ILE A 25 5.30 -4.87 0.33
CA ILE A 25 4.25 -4.39 1.22
C ILE A 25 3.44 -5.57 1.74
N GLU A 26 3.19 -5.55 3.05
CA GLU A 26 2.45 -6.57 3.77
C GLU A 26 1.41 -5.96 4.69
N VAL A 27 0.18 -6.48 4.63
CA VAL A 27 -0.87 -6.21 5.60
C VAL A 27 -1.04 -7.45 6.49
N LYS A 28 -0.80 -7.30 7.79
CA LYS A 28 -0.76 -8.42 8.74
C LYS A 28 -1.16 -8.02 10.15
N ASN A 29 -1.05 -8.97 11.08
CA ASN A 29 -1.21 -8.76 12.52
C ASN A 29 -2.51 -8.02 12.87
N PRO A 30 -3.69 -8.55 12.49
CA PRO A 30 -4.96 -7.90 12.80
C PRO A 30 -5.15 -7.79 14.31
N GLN A 31 -5.62 -6.64 14.77
CA GLN A 31 -5.93 -6.37 16.18
C GLN A 31 -7.28 -5.70 16.30
N THR A 32 -8.20 -6.33 17.02
CA THR A 32 -9.49 -5.74 17.37
C THR A 32 -9.35 -4.95 18.66
N LEU A 33 -9.64 -3.65 18.58
CA LEU A 33 -9.50 -2.68 19.66
C LEU A 33 -10.88 -2.07 19.98
N GLY A 34 -10.98 -1.45 21.16
CA GLY A 34 -12.19 -0.77 21.62
C GLY A 34 -13.15 -1.68 22.39
N THR A 35 -14.27 -1.12 22.84
CA THR A 35 -15.26 -1.80 23.66
C THR A 35 -16.68 -1.56 23.13
N GLY A 36 -17.51 -2.60 23.18
CA GLY A 36 -18.92 -2.55 22.75
C GLY A 36 -19.10 -2.02 21.32
N ARG A 37 -19.86 -0.93 21.16
CA ARG A 37 -20.16 -0.34 19.85
C ARG A 37 -18.96 0.32 19.16
N ASN A 38 -17.94 0.69 19.93
CA ASN A 38 -16.75 1.38 19.45
C ASN A 38 -15.62 0.43 19.07
N MET A 39 -15.91 -0.88 18.92
CA MET A 39 -14.92 -1.86 18.50
C MET A 39 -14.56 -1.70 17.02
N TYR A 40 -13.28 -1.81 16.68
CA TYR A 40 -12.77 -1.79 15.31
C TYR A 40 -11.51 -2.65 15.19
N THR A 41 -11.26 -3.19 14.00
CA THR A 41 -10.06 -3.97 13.70
C THR A 41 -9.07 -3.11 12.93
N THR A 42 -7.83 -3.06 13.42
CA THR A 42 -6.68 -2.44 12.75
C THR A 42 -5.76 -3.52 12.19
N TYR A 43 -5.07 -3.20 11.11
CA TYR A 43 -4.07 -4.04 10.47
C TYR A 43 -2.73 -3.31 10.50
N GLU A 44 -1.64 -4.07 10.71
CA GLU A 44 -0.29 -3.57 10.54
C GLU A 44 0.05 -3.57 9.05
N ILE A 45 0.51 -2.43 8.55
CA ILE A 45 1.08 -2.29 7.21
C ILE A 45 2.59 -2.20 7.40
N GLU A 46 3.32 -3.19 6.91
CA GLU A 46 4.78 -3.14 6.82
C GLU A 46 5.17 -2.87 5.37
N CYS A 47 5.94 -1.81 5.15
CA CYS A 47 6.43 -1.41 3.83
C CYS A 47 7.96 -1.37 3.85
N ARG A 48 8.60 -2.08 2.91
CA ARG A 48 10.03 -2.02 2.62
C ARG A 48 10.23 -1.64 1.17
N THR A 49 11.03 -0.61 0.91
CA THR A 49 11.25 -0.13 -0.44
C THR A 49 12.50 0.72 -0.53
N ASN A 50 13.15 0.76 -1.68
CA ASN A 50 14.17 1.75 -2.04
C ASN A 50 13.66 2.76 -3.09
N ILE A 51 12.36 2.76 -3.41
CA ILE A 51 11.76 3.67 -4.39
C ILE A 51 11.84 5.12 -3.85
N PRO A 52 12.41 6.09 -4.60
CA PRO A 52 12.60 7.48 -4.14
C PRO A 52 11.33 8.26 -3.80
N ALA A 53 10.15 7.79 -4.26
CA ALA A 53 8.86 8.38 -3.91
C ALA A 53 8.52 8.24 -2.41
N PHE A 54 9.20 7.35 -1.70
CA PHE A 54 9.00 7.07 -0.28
C PHE A 54 10.14 7.66 0.55
N LYS A 55 9.81 8.24 1.72
CA LYS A 55 10.79 8.89 2.59
C LYS A 55 11.58 7.88 3.43
N LEU A 56 10.92 6.80 3.83
CA LEU A 56 11.52 5.75 4.65
C LEU A 56 11.78 4.50 3.80
N GLN A 57 12.90 3.84 4.01
CA GLN A 57 13.16 2.54 3.38
C GLN A 57 12.40 1.39 4.05
N HIS A 58 12.06 1.56 5.32
CA HIS A 58 11.26 0.63 6.10
C HIS A 58 10.30 1.41 7.00
N SER A 59 9.05 0.96 7.05
CA SER A 59 8.02 1.57 7.89
C SER A 59 7.01 0.52 8.36
N LYS A 60 6.45 0.75 9.55
CA LYS A 60 5.35 -0.01 10.12
C LYS A 60 4.30 0.95 10.65
N VAL A 61 3.10 0.90 10.11
CA VAL A 61 1.97 1.73 10.54
C VAL A 61 0.74 0.87 10.78
N ARG A 62 -0.24 1.38 11.52
CA ARG A 62 -1.52 0.69 11.72
C ARG A 62 -2.67 1.48 11.10
N ARG A 63 -3.55 0.79 10.39
CA ARG A 63 -4.74 1.36 9.74
C ARG A 63 -5.95 0.48 9.99
N ARG A 64 -7.11 1.08 10.18
CA ARG A 64 -8.39 0.36 10.15
C ARG A 64 -9.01 0.45 8.76
N TYR A 65 -9.96 -0.43 8.48
CA TYR A 65 -10.65 -0.49 7.17
C TYR A 65 -11.21 0.88 6.72
N SER A 66 -11.81 1.66 7.62
CA SER A 66 -12.34 2.97 7.24
C SER A 66 -11.26 3.97 6.82
N ASP A 67 -10.03 3.83 7.31
CA ASP A 67 -8.93 4.70 6.86
C ASP A 67 -8.57 4.38 5.40
N PHE A 68 -8.68 3.12 4.99
CA PHE A 68 -8.55 2.73 3.58
C PHE A 68 -9.69 3.27 2.72
N GLU A 69 -10.94 3.32 3.23
CA GLU A 69 -12.06 3.96 2.53
C GLU A 69 -11.70 5.42 2.21
N TYR A 70 -11.26 6.20 3.21
CA TYR A 70 -10.85 7.59 3.00
C TYR A 70 -9.64 7.72 2.07
N PHE A 71 -8.64 6.86 2.24
CA PHE A 71 -7.45 6.87 1.40
C PHE A 71 -7.78 6.63 -0.08
N ARG A 72 -8.65 5.66 -0.37
CA ARG A 72 -9.14 5.40 -1.72
C ARG A 72 -9.85 6.63 -2.30
N ASP A 73 -10.75 7.24 -1.54
CA ASP A 73 -11.50 8.42 -1.98
C ASP A 73 -10.56 9.60 -2.30
N ILE A 74 -9.49 9.79 -1.51
CA ILE A 74 -8.49 10.83 -1.75
C ILE A 74 -7.73 10.53 -3.05
N LEU A 75 -7.29 9.29 -3.26
CA LEU A 75 -6.59 8.89 -4.49
C LEU A 75 -7.44 9.10 -5.74
N GLU A 76 -8.74 8.80 -5.69
CA GLU A 76 -9.66 9.05 -6.81
C GLU A 76 -9.79 10.54 -7.13
N ARG A 77 -9.70 11.42 -6.13
CA ARG A 77 -9.72 12.87 -6.32
C ARG A 77 -8.40 13.41 -6.86
N GLU A 78 -7.28 12.87 -6.40
CA GLU A 78 -5.94 13.30 -6.84
C GLU A 78 -5.59 12.82 -8.27
N SER A 79 -6.15 11.68 -8.71
CA SER A 79 -5.78 11.06 -9.98
C SER A 79 -6.99 10.67 -10.83
N ALA A 80 -7.36 11.55 -11.77
CA ALA A 80 -8.38 11.26 -12.78
C ALA A 80 -7.93 10.27 -13.88
N ARG A 81 -6.63 9.95 -13.96
CA ARG A 81 -6.04 9.12 -15.02
C ARG A 81 -5.84 7.66 -14.61
N VAL A 82 -5.96 7.35 -13.33
CA VAL A 82 -5.71 6.01 -12.78
C VAL A 82 -7.00 5.46 -12.21
N THR A 83 -7.39 4.26 -12.64
CA THR A 83 -8.52 3.57 -12.04
C THR A 83 -8.08 2.97 -10.70
N ILE A 84 -8.63 3.48 -9.60
CA ILE A 84 -8.28 3.00 -8.26
C ILE A 84 -9.03 1.69 -7.98
N PRO A 85 -8.33 0.58 -7.64
CA PRO A 85 -8.98 -0.71 -7.42
C PRO A 85 -10.01 -0.64 -6.28
N PRO A 86 -11.03 -1.52 -6.30
CA PRO A 86 -12.01 -1.60 -5.22
C PRO A 86 -11.37 -2.13 -3.94
N LEU A 87 -11.92 -1.73 -2.79
CA LEU A 87 -11.61 -2.33 -1.49
C LEU A 87 -12.42 -3.63 -1.29
N PRO A 88 -11.97 -4.55 -0.41
CA PRO A 88 -12.78 -5.71 -0.03
C PRO A 88 -14.14 -5.27 0.52
N GLY A 89 -15.20 -6.01 0.21
CA GLY A 89 -16.58 -5.61 0.49
C GLY A 89 -16.85 -5.26 1.96
N LYS A 90 -17.71 -4.27 2.17
CA LYS A 90 -18.12 -3.84 3.52
C LYS A 90 -19.02 -4.88 4.17
N VAL A 91 -18.44 -5.67 5.07
CA VAL A 91 -19.20 -6.64 5.88
C VAL A 91 -19.89 -5.97 7.08
N PHE A 92 -21.22 -6.07 7.13
CA PHE A 92 -22.07 -5.50 8.19
C PHE A 92 -22.40 -6.48 9.33
N MET A 93 -22.48 -7.78 9.04
CA MET A 93 -22.74 -8.85 10.03
C MET A 93 -21.46 -9.61 10.36
N ASN A 94 -21.28 -9.98 11.64
CA ASN A 94 -20.14 -10.77 12.11
C ASN A 94 -18.76 -10.18 11.71
N ARG A 95 -18.64 -8.85 11.71
CA ARG A 95 -17.47 -8.11 11.18
C ARG A 95 -16.14 -8.39 11.90
N PHE A 96 -16.20 -9.08 13.03
CA PHE A 96 -15.05 -9.45 13.87
C PHE A 96 -14.76 -10.95 13.84
N SER A 97 -15.43 -11.72 12.98
CA SER A 97 -15.06 -13.12 12.75
C SER A 97 -13.71 -13.20 12.05
N ASP A 98 -12.97 -14.25 12.37
CA ASP A 98 -11.65 -14.50 11.81
C ASP A 98 -11.69 -14.58 10.29
N ASP A 99 -12.72 -15.21 9.70
CA ASP A 99 -12.91 -15.27 8.25
C ASP A 99 -13.03 -13.88 7.61
N VAL A 100 -13.81 -12.97 8.22
CA VAL A 100 -13.98 -11.61 7.73
C VAL A 100 -12.69 -10.81 7.87
N ILE A 101 -11.99 -10.98 9.00
CA ILE A 101 -10.72 -10.31 9.25
C ILE A 101 -9.66 -10.77 8.24
N GLN A 102 -9.54 -12.07 8.00
CA GLN A 102 -8.61 -12.66 7.05
C GLN A 102 -8.92 -12.21 5.62
N HIS A 103 -10.17 -12.34 5.18
CA HIS A 103 -10.59 -11.91 3.84
C HIS A 103 -10.36 -10.42 3.60
N ARG A 104 -10.64 -9.58 4.61
CA ARG A 104 -10.33 -8.15 4.53
C ARG A 104 -8.83 -7.91 4.46
N MET A 105 -8.03 -8.57 5.30
CA MET A 105 -6.57 -8.43 5.29
C MET A 105 -5.98 -8.74 3.91
N GLU A 106 -6.41 -9.84 3.29
CA GLU A 106 -5.99 -10.23 1.94
C GLU A 106 -6.42 -9.21 0.88
N GLY A 107 -7.66 -8.71 0.95
CA GLY A 107 -8.15 -7.69 0.03
C GLY A 107 -7.43 -6.34 0.19
N LEU A 108 -7.14 -5.93 1.42
CA LEU A 108 -6.37 -4.71 1.71
C LEU A 108 -4.91 -4.84 1.24
N GLN A 109 -4.31 -6.02 1.40
CA GLN A 109 -2.99 -6.34 0.86
C GLN A 109 -2.96 -6.26 -0.66
N ALA A 110 -3.94 -6.87 -1.34
CA ALA A 110 -4.05 -6.80 -2.80
C ALA A 110 -4.22 -5.35 -3.29
N PHE A 111 -5.08 -4.57 -2.62
CA PHE A 111 -5.29 -3.16 -2.91
C PHE A 111 -3.98 -2.35 -2.80
N LEU A 112 -3.23 -2.50 -1.69
CA LEU A 112 -1.98 -1.76 -1.50
C LEU A 112 -0.89 -2.15 -2.49
N ARG A 113 -0.75 -3.45 -2.82
CA ARG A 113 0.22 -3.89 -3.82
C ARG A 113 0.03 -3.20 -5.17
N ILE A 114 -1.22 -3.01 -5.58
CA ILE A 114 -1.56 -2.31 -6.82
C ILE A 114 -1.29 -0.80 -6.67
N VAL A 115 -1.84 -0.18 -5.64
CA VAL A 115 -1.85 1.28 -5.48
C VAL A 115 -0.46 1.84 -5.19
N VAL A 116 0.26 1.23 -4.25
CA VAL A 116 1.60 1.66 -3.82
C VAL A 116 2.64 1.37 -4.88
N GLY A 117 2.44 0.33 -5.69
CA GLY A 117 3.30 0.00 -6.83
C GLY A 117 3.05 0.83 -8.09
N HIS A 118 1.99 1.66 -8.13
CA HIS A 118 1.59 2.35 -9.36
C HIS A 118 2.44 3.63 -9.60
N PRO A 119 3.24 3.73 -10.68
CA PRO A 119 4.18 4.84 -10.88
C PRO A 119 3.52 6.23 -10.94
N LEU A 120 2.32 6.33 -11.54
CA LEU A 120 1.59 7.61 -11.59
C LEU A 120 1.03 8.02 -10.23
N LEU A 121 0.75 7.08 -9.33
CA LEU A 121 0.33 7.41 -7.96
C LEU A 121 1.55 7.77 -7.11
N GLN A 122 2.67 7.07 -7.29
CA GLN A 122 3.94 7.40 -6.62
C GLN A 122 4.42 8.82 -6.89
N THR A 123 4.22 9.32 -8.11
CA THR A 123 4.65 10.67 -8.51
C THR A 123 3.55 11.73 -8.39
N GLY A 124 2.27 11.32 -8.50
CA GLY A 124 1.13 12.24 -8.57
C GLY A 124 0.33 12.37 -7.27
N SER A 125 0.40 11.41 -6.35
CA SER A 125 -0.37 11.43 -5.11
C SER A 125 0.47 11.93 -3.94
N LYS A 126 -0.06 12.89 -3.19
CA LYS A 126 0.59 13.37 -1.97
C LYS A 126 0.26 12.47 -0.78
N VAL A 127 -0.93 11.86 -0.76
CA VAL A 127 -1.39 11.00 0.35
C VAL A 127 -0.70 9.63 0.39
N LEU A 128 -0.27 9.11 -0.78
CA LEU A 128 0.23 7.73 -0.93
C LEU A 128 1.33 7.36 0.07
N ALA A 129 2.43 8.13 0.09
CA ALA A 129 3.57 7.83 0.95
C ALA A 129 3.20 8.02 2.43
N SER A 130 2.44 9.06 2.77
CA SER A 130 2.03 9.29 4.16
C SER A 130 1.13 8.17 4.68
N PHE A 131 0.20 7.64 3.87
CA PHE A 131 -0.69 6.57 4.29
C PHE A 131 0.05 5.31 4.74
N VAL A 132 1.16 4.94 4.08
CA VAL A 132 1.92 3.72 4.42
C VAL A 132 3.14 3.96 5.33
N GLN A 133 3.57 5.21 5.53
CA GLN A 133 4.79 5.52 6.30
C GLN A 133 4.56 6.34 7.57
N ASP A 134 3.51 7.16 7.63
CA ASP A 134 3.28 8.07 8.75
C ASP A 134 2.41 7.41 9.84
N PRO A 135 2.92 7.07 11.02
CA PRO A 135 2.10 6.46 12.06
C PRO A 135 0.93 7.35 12.50
N ASN A 136 1.02 8.67 12.31
CA ASN A 136 0.03 9.66 12.73
C ASN A 136 -0.86 10.16 11.58
N TRP A 137 -0.96 9.42 10.48
CA TRP A 137 -1.83 9.78 9.36
C TRP A 137 -3.25 10.08 9.82
N ASP A 138 -3.77 11.25 9.42
CA ASP A 138 -5.13 11.69 9.72
C ASP A 138 -5.84 12.12 8.43
N LYS A 139 -7.07 11.63 8.27
CA LYS A 139 -7.89 11.89 7.08
C LYS A 139 -8.24 13.36 6.86
N ASN A 140 -8.23 14.20 7.89
CA ASN A 140 -8.59 15.61 7.78
C ASN A 140 -7.39 16.47 7.33
N SER A 141 -6.21 15.87 7.21
CA SER A 141 -5.00 16.52 6.70
C SER A 141 -4.89 16.48 5.17
N TRP A 142 -5.90 15.93 4.48
CA TRP A 142 -5.93 15.63 3.04
C TRP A 142 -7.29 16.00 2.44
#